data_AF-A0A367CF24-F1
#
_entry.id   AF-A0A367CF24-F1
#
_cell.length_a   1.000
_cell.length_b   1.000
_cell.length_c   1.000
_cell.angle_alpha   90.00
_cell.angle_beta   90.00
_cell.angle_gamma   90.00
#
_symmetry.space_group_name_H-M   'P 1'
#
loop_
_entity.id
_entity.type
_entity.pdbx_description
1 polymer ?
#
loop_
_entity_poly.entity_id
_entity_poly.type
_entity_poly.pdbx_seq_one_letter_code
_entity_poly.pdbx_strand_id
1 'polypeptide(L)'
;MKWRKLDWPQDQTEFRDFLFANKDYFTEYQTYSPSDEEIEQEFFLSIPTHTQLTQKEVFGIYQADQLMGVVDLLHDYPKNKTTFFD
;
A
#
# COMPACT_ATOMS: atom_id res chain seq x y z
N MET A 1 13.00 0.66 -14.77
CA MET A 1 12.04 0.51 -13.66
C MET A 1 12.73 1.00 -12.39
N LYS A 2 12.08 1.90 -11.65
CA LYS A 2 12.61 2.45 -10.39
C LYS A 2 11.64 2.13 -9.26
N TRP A 3 12.16 1.94 -8.07
CA TRP A 3 11.37 1.74 -6.86
C TRP A 3 11.62 2.92 -5.95
N ARG A 4 10.56 3.48 -5.36
CA ARG A 4 10.63 4.61 -4.44
C ARG A 4 9.68 4.34 -3.28
N LYS A 5 10.13 4.58 -2.06
CA LYS A 5 9.24 4.56 -0.91
C LYS A 5 8.20 5.68 -1.06
N LEU A 6 6.94 5.34 -0.82
CA LEU A 6 5.85 6.30 -0.76
C LEU A 6 5.66 6.71 0.69
N ASP A 7 5.62 8.01 0.92
CA ASP A 7 5.41 8.61 2.23
C ASP A 7 4.08 9.39 2.22
N TRP A 8 3.23 9.08 3.19
CA TRP A 8 2.01 9.83 3.41
C TRP A 8 2.26 10.95 4.43
N PRO A 9 1.77 12.19 4.20
CA PRO A 9 0.89 12.64 3.12
C PRO A 9 1.61 13.17 1.85
N GLN A 10 2.94 13.10 1.78
CA GLN A 10 3.74 13.73 0.71
C GLN A 10 3.36 13.22 -0.69
N ASP A 11 3.07 11.94 -0.82
CA ASP A 11 2.76 11.27 -2.09
C ASP A 11 1.27 11.02 -2.30
N GLN A 12 0.42 11.64 -1.48
CA GLN A 12 -1.03 11.43 -1.46
C GLN A 12 -1.68 11.61 -2.82
N THR A 13 -1.39 12.71 -3.52
CA THR A 13 -2.01 13.01 -4.82
C THR A 13 -1.69 11.94 -5.86
N GLU A 14 -0.40 11.59 -5.99
CA GLU A 14 0.05 10.57 -6.94
C GLU A 14 -0.54 9.19 -6.62
N PHE A 15 -0.58 8.82 -5.34
CA PHE A 15 -1.15 7.55 -4.91
C PHE A 15 -2.64 7.46 -5.19
N ARG A 16 -3.40 8.53 -4.90
CA ARG A 16 -4.82 8.60 -5.23
C ARG A 16 -5.05 8.44 -6.73
N ASP A 17 -4.35 9.22 -7.53
CA ASP A 17 -4.49 9.16 -8.98
C ASP A 17 -4.24 7.73 -9.50
N PHE A 18 -3.26 7.02 -8.93
CA PHE A 18 -3.02 5.61 -9.20
C PHE A 18 -4.22 4.71 -8.82
N LEU A 19 -4.78 4.83 -7.62
CA LEU A 19 -5.94 4.02 -7.19
C LEU A 19 -7.15 4.26 -8.11
N PHE A 20 -7.44 5.53 -8.42
CA PHE A 20 -8.59 5.91 -9.26
C PHE A 20 -8.38 5.61 -10.76
N ALA A 21 -7.14 5.51 -11.23
CA ALA A 21 -6.82 5.03 -12.58
C ALA A 21 -6.97 3.51 -12.73
N ASN A 22 -6.93 2.75 -11.63
CA ASN A 22 -6.94 1.28 -11.62
C ASN A 22 -8.18 0.69 -10.92
N LYS A 23 -9.34 1.33 -11.08
CA LYS A 23 -10.62 0.91 -10.47
C LYS A 23 -11.07 -0.50 -10.85
N ASP A 24 -10.59 -1.06 -11.95
CA ASP A 24 -10.89 -2.45 -12.33
C ASP A 24 -10.27 -3.45 -11.35
N TYR A 25 -9.17 -3.07 -10.68
CA TYR A 25 -8.58 -3.82 -9.58
C TYR A 25 -9.20 -3.40 -8.24
N PHE A 26 -9.29 -2.10 -7.98
CA PHE A 26 -9.91 -1.53 -6.77
C PHE A 26 -11.43 -1.38 -6.95
N THR A 27 -12.12 -2.51 -7.09
CA THR A 27 -13.53 -2.53 -7.52
C THR A 27 -14.48 -1.77 -6.60
N GLU A 28 -14.24 -1.75 -5.28
CA GLU A 28 -15.04 -0.94 -4.35
C GLU A 28 -15.00 0.56 -4.70
N TYR A 29 -13.91 1.04 -5.31
CA TYR A 29 -13.74 2.46 -5.65
C TYR A 29 -14.50 2.86 -6.94
N GLN A 30 -15.18 1.92 -7.59
CA GLN A 30 -16.12 2.19 -8.67
C GLN A 30 -17.44 2.79 -8.15
N THR A 31 -17.90 2.30 -7.00
CA THR A 31 -19.20 2.68 -6.40
C THR A 31 -19.08 3.58 -5.19
N TYR A 32 -17.88 3.68 -4.62
CA TYR A 32 -17.58 4.45 -3.44
C TYR A 32 -16.26 5.19 -3.66
N SER A 33 -16.07 6.36 -3.04
CA SER A 33 -14.84 7.14 -3.18
C SER A 33 -14.23 7.30 -1.79
N PRO A 34 -13.14 6.59 -1.47
CA PRO A 34 -12.53 6.70 -0.16
C PRO A 34 -11.98 8.11 0.09
N SER A 35 -12.13 8.57 1.33
CA SER A 35 -11.47 9.76 1.84
C SER A 35 -9.95 9.54 1.96
N ASP A 36 -9.23 10.62 2.16
CA ASP A 36 -7.78 10.58 2.37
C ASP A 36 -7.41 9.79 3.62
N GLU A 37 -8.17 9.97 4.71
CA GLU A 37 -7.99 9.25 5.96
C GLU A 37 -8.21 7.74 5.79
N GLU A 38 -9.20 7.34 4.99
CA GLU A 38 -9.48 5.93 4.72
C GLU A 38 -8.34 5.28 3.90
N ILE A 39 -7.80 5.98 2.90
CA ILE A 39 -6.64 5.50 2.12
C ILE A 39 -5.41 5.38 2.99
N GLU A 40 -5.12 6.40 3.81
CA GLU A 40 -4.00 6.36 4.75
C GLU A 40 -4.14 5.17 5.70
N GLN A 41 -5.34 5.00 6.27
CA GLN A 41 -5.62 3.94 7.22
C GLN A 41 -5.46 2.56 6.59
N GLU A 42 -5.93 2.36 5.36
CA GLU A 42 -5.89 1.09 4.64
C GLU A 42 -4.47 0.74 4.17
N PHE A 43 -3.79 1.64 3.47
CA PHE A 43 -2.55 1.31 2.79
C PHE A 43 -1.30 1.62 3.59
N PHE A 44 -1.32 2.62 4.48
CA PHE A 44 -0.13 3.10 5.16
C PHE A 44 -0.11 2.75 6.65
N LEU A 45 -1.28 2.64 7.30
CA LEU A 45 -1.38 2.40 8.75
C LEU A 45 -1.92 1.01 9.12
N SER A 46 -2.59 0.31 8.20
CA SER A 46 -3.15 -1.02 8.48
C SER A 46 -2.02 -2.04 8.65
N ILE A 47 -1.87 -2.50 9.89
CA ILE A 47 -0.91 -3.55 10.28
C ILE A 47 -1.59 -4.59 11.17
N PRO A 48 -1.17 -5.88 11.12
CA PRO A 48 -1.63 -6.90 12.04
C PRO A 48 -1.34 -6.57 13.51
N THR A 49 -2.11 -7.15 14.42
CA THR A 49 -1.84 -7.04 15.86
C THR A 49 -0.43 -7.57 16.20
N HIS A 50 0.21 -6.96 17.20
CA HIS A 50 1.58 -7.28 17.66
C HIS A 50 2.72 -6.97 16.67
N THR A 51 2.46 -6.18 15.63
CA THR A 51 3.48 -5.60 14.75
C THR A 51 3.70 -4.12 15.06
N GLN A 52 4.79 -3.53 14.58
CA GLN A 52 5.08 -2.11 14.71
C GLN A 52 4.93 -1.43 13.36
N LEU A 53 4.36 -0.23 13.33
CA LEU A 53 4.19 0.54 12.09
C LEU A 53 5.52 0.81 11.37
N THR A 54 6.62 0.92 12.12
CA THR A 54 7.99 1.06 11.58
C THR A 54 8.44 -0.13 10.71
N GLN A 55 7.72 -1.25 10.77
CA GLN A 55 7.97 -2.44 9.94
C GLN A 55 7.16 -2.42 8.63
N LYS A 56 6.23 -1.47 8.47
CA LYS A 56 5.42 -1.34 7.25
C LYS A 56 6.06 -0.30 6.34
N GLU A 57 6.17 -0.64 5.07
CA GLU A 57 6.63 0.25 4.02
C GLU A 57 5.80 0.03 2.76
N VAL A 58 5.42 1.13 2.12
CA VAL A 58 4.75 1.11 0.83
C VAL A 58 5.73 1.63 -0.21
N PHE A 59 5.94 0.88 -1.29
CA PHE A 59 6.82 1.26 -2.39
C PHE A 59 6.03 1.43 -3.68
N GLY A 60 6.29 2.51 -4.40
CA GLY A 60 5.82 2.70 -5.77
C GLY A 60 6.81 2.11 -6.78
N ILE A 61 6.29 1.44 -7.78
CA ILE A 61 7.02 0.93 -8.94
C ILE A 61 6.81 1.90 -10.10
N TYR A 62 7.89 2.50 -10.59
CA TYR A 62 7.85 3.55 -11.60
C TYR A 62 8.42 3.11 -12.95
N GLN A 63 7.73 3.53 -14.01
CA GLN A 63 8.20 3.46 -15.39
C GLN A 63 7.97 4.83 -16.06
N ALA A 64 9.04 5.40 -16.63
CA ALA A 64 8.99 6.75 -17.24
C ALA A 64 8.36 7.80 -16.31
N ASP A 65 8.71 7.75 -15.02
CA ASP A 65 8.22 8.62 -13.93
C ASP A 65 6.69 8.53 -13.67
N GLN A 66 6.00 7.57 -14.28
CA GLN A 66 4.62 7.21 -13.94
C GLN A 66 4.61 6.08 -12.90
N LEU A 67 3.79 6.23 -11.85
CA LEU A 67 3.49 5.17 -10.89
C LEU A 67 2.67 4.07 -11.57
N MET A 68 3.27 2.89 -11.73
CA MET A 68 2.67 1.75 -12.45
C MET A 68 2.16 0.65 -11.52
N GLY A 69 2.59 0.65 -10.27
CA GLY A 69 2.22 -0.37 -9.30
C GLY A 69 2.72 -0.03 -7.92
N VAL A 70 2.23 -0.77 -6.93
CA VAL A 70 2.53 -0.55 -5.52
C VAL A 70 2.89 -1.88 -4.89
N VAL A 71 3.87 -1.86 -3.99
CA VAL A 71 4.21 -2.98 -3.11
C VAL A 71 3.97 -2.54 -1.68
N ASP A 72 2.98 -3.13 -1.04
CA ASP A 72 2.76 -3.02 0.40
C ASP A 72 3.54 -4.13 1.10
N LEU A 73 4.57 -3.74 1.86
CA LEU A 73 5.51 -4.66 2.49
C LEU A 73 5.47 -4.49 4.01
N LEU A 74 5.28 -5.61 4.71
CA LEU A 74 5.42 -5.70 6.15
C LEU A 74 6.62 -6.59 6.50
N HIS A 75 7.66 -5.99 7.06
CA HIS A 75 8.90 -6.69 7.45
C HIS A 75 8.69 -7.58 8.68
N ASP A 76 9.45 -8.67 8.74
CA ASP A 76 9.50 -9.61 9.87
C ASP A 76 8.13 -10.19 10.30
N TYR A 77 7.21 -10.38 9.35
CA TYR A 77 5.89 -10.94 9.59
C TYR A 77 5.60 -12.21 8.75
N PRO A 78 5.00 -13.26 9.35
CA PRO A 78 4.80 -13.44 10.79
C PRO A 78 6.14 -13.69 11.49
N LYS A 79 6.29 -13.20 12.73
CA LYS A 79 7.54 -13.36 13.52
C LYS A 79 7.91 -14.83 13.78
N ASN A 80 6.90 -15.70 13.84
CA ASN A 80 7.11 -17.13 13.96
C ASN A 80 6.98 -17.74 12.58
N LYS A 81 7.91 -18.63 12.21
CA LYS A 81 7.71 -19.50 11.05
C LYS A 81 6.34 -20.15 11.18
N THR A 82 5.48 -19.94 10.20
CA THR A 82 4.32 -20.79 9.98
C THR A 82 4.88 -22.19 9.73
N THR A 83 5.01 -23.00 10.78
CA THR A 83 5.14 -24.44 10.60
C THR A 83 3.80 -24.90 10.08
N PHE A 84 3.71 -25.05 8.75
CA PHE A 84 2.71 -25.92 8.17
C PHE A 84 3.03 -27.31 8.72
N PHE A 85 2.20 -27.79 9.64
CA PHE A 85 2.22 -29.21 9.99
C PHE A 85 1.59 -29.92 8.78
N ASP A 86 2.43 -30.64 8.03
CA ASP A 86 2.00 -31.64 7.04
C ASP A 86 1.24 -32.80 7.73
#